data_AF-A0AA86RMJ2-F1
#
_entry.id   AF-A0AA86RMJ2-F1
#
_cell.length_a   1.000
_cell.length_b   1.000
_cell.length_c   1.000
_cell.angle_alpha   90.00
_cell.angle_beta   90.00
_cell.angle_gamma   90.00
#
_symmetry.space_group_name_H-M   'P 1'
#
loop_
_entity.id
_entity.type
_entity.pdbx_description
1 polymer ?
#
loop_
_entity_poly.entity_id
_entity_poly.type
_entity_poly.pdbx_seq_one_letter_code
_entity_poly.pdbx_strand_id
1 'polypeptide(L)'
;MDNCMIHKVNAPGIINFANHKLLFNAPTSPELNPIEMVFALWKAKVREIRINPGQMALRFLCEQMTLAFGSIDPNEIISCIHHVTGEVFNKVLNKEDLQGEGYLQ
;
A
#
# COMPACT_ATOMS: atom_id res chain seq x y z
N MET A 1 -6.02 4.29 6.98
CA MET A 1 -6.51 4.96 5.74
C MET A 1 -5.89 6.35 5.69
N ASP A 2 -5.59 6.89 4.51
CA ASP A 2 -5.12 8.27 4.39
C ASP A 2 -6.24 9.29 4.75
N ASN A 3 -5.88 10.57 4.86
CA ASN A 3 -6.79 11.65 5.22
C ASN A 3 -7.54 12.29 4.03
N CYS A 4 -7.60 11.65 2.87
CA CYS A 4 -8.26 12.23 1.70
C CYS A 4 -9.74 12.55 1.99
N MET A 5 -10.25 13.66 1.46
CA MET A 5 -11.61 14.16 1.73
C MET A 5 -12.68 13.13 1.41
N ILE A 6 -12.52 12.36 0.33
CA ILE A 6 -13.46 11.31 -0.06
C ILE A 6 -13.61 10.21 1.01
N HIS A 7 -12.54 9.92 1.76
CA HIS A 7 -12.55 8.95 2.85
C HIS A 7 -13.26 9.50 4.08
N LYS A 8 -13.13 10.79 4.38
CA LYS A 8 -13.77 11.42 5.55
C LYS A 8 -15.28 11.52 5.42
N VAL A 9 -15.79 11.71 4.20
CA VAL A 9 -17.23 11.87 3.96
C VAL A 9 -17.95 10.51 3.94
N ASN A 10 -17.37 9.52 3.25
CA ASN A 10 -18.10 8.28 2.92
C ASN A 10 -17.73 7.08 3.80
N ALA A 11 -16.50 6.99 4.30
CA ALA A 11 -16.04 5.79 5.00
C ALA A 11 -16.64 5.60 6.41
N PRO A 12 -16.82 6.64 7.27
CA PRO A 12 -17.19 6.42 8.67
C PRO A 12 -18.49 5.64 8.86
N GLY A 13 -19.54 5.96 8.08
CA GLY A 13 -20.83 5.29 8.19
C GLY A 13 -20.76 3.80 7.82
N ILE A 14 -20.07 3.49 6.72
CA ILE A 14 -19.91 2.11 6.22
C ILE A 14 -19.05 1.28 7.19
N ILE A 15 -17.95 1.85 7.66
CA ILE A 15 -17.00 1.16 8.55
C ILE A 15 -17.62 0.91 9.93
N ASN A 16 -18.38 1.87 10.45
CA ASN A 16 -19.10 1.70 11.72
C ASN A 16 -20.21 0.64 11.60
N PHE A 17 -20.95 0.62 10.49
CA PHE A 17 -21.95 -0.42 10.21
C PHE A 17 -21.32 -1.83 10.18
N ALA A 18 -20.10 -1.95 9.64
CA ALA A 18 -19.34 -3.20 9.59
C ALA A 18 -18.66 -3.59 10.92
N ASN A 19 -18.89 -2.85 12.02
CA ASN A 19 -18.25 -3.08 13.32
C ASN A 19 -16.71 -3.07 13.27
N HIS A 20 -16.14 -2.23 12.40
CA HIS A 20 -14.71 -2.03 12.28
C HIS A 20 -14.29 -0.68 12.88
N LYS A 21 -13.03 -0.59 13.31
CA LYS A 21 -12.43 0.67 13.77
C LYS A 21 -11.73 1.35 12.60
N LEU A 22 -12.07 2.61 12.35
CA LEU A 22 -11.41 3.42 11.33
C LEU A 22 -10.22 4.15 11.94
N LEU A 23 -9.02 3.88 11.42
CA LEU A 23 -7.80 4.63 11.75
C LEU A 23 -7.40 5.49 10.56
N PHE A 24 -7.43 6.81 10.75
CA PHE A 24 -6.83 7.76 9.84
C PHE A 24 -5.36 7.95 10.20
N ASN A 25 -4.51 7.95 9.18
CA ASN A 25 -3.08 8.20 9.38
C ASN A 25 -2.81 9.67 9.70
N ALA A 26 -1.57 10.08 9.95
CA ALA A 26 -1.21 11.50 9.93
C ALA A 26 -1.34 12.07 8.49
N PRO A 27 -1.74 13.35 8.31
CA PRO A 27 -1.71 13.99 6.99
C PRO A 27 -0.29 13.93 6.40
N THR A 28 -0.21 13.75 5.07
CA THR A 28 1.06 13.74 4.34
C THR A 28 2.12 12.75 4.85
N SER A 29 1.69 11.65 5.48
CA SER A 29 2.57 10.59 6.00
C SER A 29 2.35 9.24 5.30
N PRO A 30 2.70 9.11 4.01
CA PRO A 30 2.60 7.84 3.28
C PRO A 30 3.49 6.74 3.89
N GLU A 31 4.64 7.09 4.46
CA GLU A 31 5.58 6.18 5.11
C GLU A 31 4.97 5.41 6.30
N LEU A 32 3.97 5.99 6.96
CA LEU A 32 3.26 5.35 8.06
C LEU A 32 2.11 4.44 7.57
N ASN A 33 1.92 4.30 6.26
CA ASN A 33 0.87 3.47 5.68
C ASN A 33 1.47 2.21 5.02
N PRO A 34 1.26 1.01 5.59
CA PRO A 34 1.85 -0.23 5.06
C PRO A 34 1.50 -0.54 3.60
N ILE A 35 0.39 0.01 3.07
CA ILE A 35 -0.01 -0.24 1.68
C ILE A 35 1.02 0.28 0.68
N GLU A 36 1.77 1.34 1.01
CA GLU A 36 2.82 1.88 0.13
C GLU A 36 3.93 0.84 -0.08
N MET A 37 4.24 0.07 0.97
CA MET A 37 5.18 -1.06 0.88
C MET A 37 4.67 -2.15 -0.05
N VAL A 38 3.41 -2.54 0.14
CA VAL A 38 2.77 -3.58 -0.66
C VAL A 38 2.70 -3.14 -2.13
N PHE A 39 2.41 -1.86 -2.40
CA PHE A 39 2.42 -1.32 -3.76
C PHE A 39 3.80 -1.35 -4.40
N ALA A 40 4.88 -1.22 -3.63
CA ALA A 40 6.22 -1.36 -4.19
C ALA A 40 6.55 -2.80 -4.58
N LEU A 41 6.21 -3.78 -3.72
CA LEU A 41 6.31 -5.20 -4.06
C LEU A 41 5.51 -5.49 -5.33
N TRP A 42 4.28 -4.99 -5.40
CA TRP A 42 3.43 -5.16 -6.58
C TRP A 42 4.01 -4.51 -7.83
N LYS A 43 4.51 -3.26 -7.74
CA LYS A 43 5.18 -2.57 -8.85
C LYS A 43 6.40 -3.36 -9.33
N ALA A 44 7.16 -3.99 -8.44
CA ALA A 44 8.28 -4.85 -8.81
C ALA A 44 7.81 -6.05 -9.65
N LYS A 45 6.76 -6.76 -9.21
CA LYS A 45 6.14 -7.85 -10.00
C LYS A 45 5.60 -7.37 -11.34
N VAL A 46 4.95 -6.21 -11.37
CA VAL A 46 4.39 -5.64 -12.60
C VAL A 46 5.48 -5.29 -13.62
N ARG A 47 6.65 -4.80 -13.17
CA ARG A 47 7.80 -4.50 -14.05
C ARG A 47 8.35 -5.74 -14.77
N GLU A 48 8.11 -6.94 -14.24
CA GLU A 48 8.53 -8.20 -14.85
C GLU A 48 7.60 -8.66 -15.99
N ILE A 49 6.38 -8.10 -16.06
CA ILE A 49 5.41 -8.42 -17.10
C ILE A 49 5.88 -7.85 -18.43
N ARG A 50 6.12 -8.72 -19.41
CA ARG A 50 6.41 -8.31 -20.78
C ARG A 50 5.11 -8.06 -21.54
N ILE A 51 4.85 -6.81 -21.88
CA ILE A 51 3.67 -6.41 -22.65
C ILE A 51 4.07 -6.20 -24.11
N ASN A 52 3.36 -6.85 -25.03
CA ASN A 52 3.44 -6.52 -26.45
C ASN A 52 2.49 -5.33 -26.75
N PRO A 53 3.00 -4.17 -27.20
CA PRO A 53 2.17 -2.99 -27.42
C PRO A 53 1.02 -3.21 -28.42
N GLY A 54 1.19 -4.14 -29.37
CA GLY A 54 0.19 -4.47 -30.39
C GLY A 54 -1.02 -5.28 -29.88
N GLN A 55 -1.01 -5.76 -28.63
CA GLN A 55 -2.08 -6.58 -28.04
C GLN A 55 -2.68 -5.95 -26.77
N MET A 56 -2.41 -4.67 -26.50
CA MET A 56 -2.91 -3.99 -25.29
C MET A 56 -4.41 -3.70 -25.37
N ALA A 57 -5.20 -4.66 -24.91
CA ALA A 57 -6.54 -4.39 -24.41
C ALA A 57 -6.47 -4.05 -22.91
N LEU A 58 -7.27 -3.08 -22.45
CA LEU A 58 -7.39 -2.74 -21.03
C LEU A 58 -7.63 -3.98 -20.15
N ARG A 59 -8.47 -4.91 -20.63
CA ARG A 59 -8.76 -6.18 -19.96
C ARG A 59 -7.50 -7.01 -19.71
N PHE A 60 -6.63 -7.13 -20.71
CA PHE A 60 -5.37 -7.87 -20.56
C PHE A 60 -4.48 -7.23 -19.51
N LEU A 61 -4.34 -5.90 -19.52
CA LEU A 61 -3.56 -5.19 -18.53
C LEU A 61 -4.09 -5.43 -17.11
N CYS A 62 -5.40 -5.33 -16.92
CA CYS A 62 -6.04 -5.62 -15.63
C CYS A 62 -5.79 -7.05 -15.17
N GLU A 63 -5.94 -8.05 -16.06
CA GLU A 63 -5.68 -9.45 -15.73
C GLU A 63 -4.22 -9.67 -15.31
N GLN A 64 -3.25 -9.10 -16.04
CA GLN A 64 -1.83 -9.22 -15.69
C GLN A 64 -1.49 -8.52 -14.37
N MET A 65 -2.05 -7.34 -14.12
CA MET A 65 -1.89 -6.61 -12.86
C MET A 65 -2.48 -7.38 -11.67
N THR A 66 -3.65 -8.01 -11.84
CA THR A 66 -4.26 -8.86 -10.81
C THR A 66 -3.42 -10.10 -10.52
N LEU A 67 -2.91 -10.78 -11.55
CA LEU A 67 -2.03 -11.94 -11.39
C LEU A 67 -0.72 -11.56 -10.66
N ALA A 68 -0.14 -10.41 -11.00
CA ALA A 68 1.06 -9.91 -10.34
C ALA A 68 0.84 -9.53 -8.87
N PHE A 69 -0.36 -9.07 -8.51
CA PHE A 69 -0.69 -8.86 -7.09
C PHE A 69 -0.88 -10.19 -6.37
N GLY A 70 -1.60 -11.13 -7.00
CA GLY A 70 -1.87 -12.46 -6.45
C GLY A 70 -0.63 -13.35 -6.31
N SER A 71 0.51 -12.98 -6.89
CA SER A 71 1.77 -13.70 -6.76
C SER A 71 2.68 -13.19 -5.63
N ILE A 72 2.28 -12.12 -4.93
CA ILE A 72 2.99 -11.64 -3.74
C ILE A 72 2.74 -12.65 -2.60
N ASP A 73 3.79 -13.10 -1.92
CA ASP A 73 3.63 -14.01 -0.78
C ASP A 73 2.87 -13.27 0.34
N PRO A 74 1.79 -13.85 0.91
CA PRO A 74 1.12 -13.27 2.07
C PRO A 74 2.06 -12.91 3.23
N ASN A 75 3.15 -13.65 3.41
CA ASN A 75 4.16 -13.36 4.44
C ASN A 75 4.94 -12.06 4.13
N GLU A 76 5.16 -11.72 2.86
CA GLU A 76 5.76 -10.43 2.48
C GLU A 76 4.81 -9.28 2.85
N ILE A 77 3.50 -9.44 2.61
CA ILE A 77 2.48 -8.45 3.00
C ILE A 77 2.43 -8.28 4.53
N ILE A 78 2.43 -9.38 5.27
CA ILE A 78 2.45 -9.36 6.75
C ILE A 78 3.72 -8.67 7.24
N SER A 79 4.87 -8.95 6.63
CA SER A 79 6.15 -8.32 6.97
C SER A 79 6.12 -6.81 6.74
N CYS A 80 5.50 -6.34 5.66
CA CYS A 80 5.28 -4.90 5.44
C CYS A 80 4.50 -4.25 6.59
N ILE A 81 3.41 -4.88 7.04
CA ILE A 81 2.61 -4.37 8.15
C ILE A 81 3.43 -4.30 9.43
N HIS A 82 4.18 -5.38 9.75
CA HIS A 82 5.02 -5.41 10.95
C HIS A 82 6.17 -4.40 10.91
N HIS A 83 6.84 -4.22 9.78
CA HIS A 83 7.91 -3.24 9.64
C HIS A 83 7.39 -1.82 9.89
N VAL A 84 6.29 -1.40 9.25
CA VAL A 84 5.75 -0.06 9.50
C VAL A 84 5.33 0.10 10.95
N THR A 85 4.49 -0.81 11.46
CA THR A 85 3.90 -0.71 12.81
C THR A 85 4.90 -0.90 13.95
N GLY A 86 5.96 -1.67 13.74
CA GLY A 86 6.96 -2.00 14.75
C GLY A 86 8.24 -1.17 14.66
N GLU A 87 8.61 -0.68 13.47
CA GLU A 87 9.91 -0.02 13.25
C GLU A 87 9.72 1.44 12.82
N VAL A 88 9.03 1.68 11.69
CA VAL A 88 8.87 3.03 11.13
C VAL A 88 8.15 3.96 12.10
N PHE A 89 7.08 3.49 12.75
CA PHE A 89 6.38 4.28 13.76
C PHE A 89 7.30 4.73 14.90
N ASN A 90 8.17 3.85 15.39
CA ASN A 90 9.09 4.16 16.48
C ASN A 90 10.13 5.20 16.06
N LYS A 91 10.69 5.07 14.85
CA LYS A 91 11.62 6.06 14.28
C LYS A 91 10.97 7.45 14.20
N VAL A 92 9.74 7.53 13.70
CA VAL A 92 8.98 8.80 13.62
C VAL A 92 8.76 9.41 15.00
N LEU A 93 8.36 8.61 15.99
CA LEU A 93 8.15 9.09 17.36
C LEU A 93 9.45 9.63 17.99
N ASN A 94 10.58 9.02 17.67
CA ASN A 94 11.90 9.42 18.14
C ASN A 94 12.55 10.54 17.29
N LYS A 95 11.89 11.00 16.21
CA LYS A 95 12.41 11.97 15.25
C LYS A 95 13.72 11.50 14.59
N GLU A 96 13.84 10.20 14.40
CA GLU A 96 14.94 9.59 13.66
C GLU A 96 14.74 9.78 12.16
N ASP A 97 15.84 9.76 11.41
CA ASP A 97 15.79 9.79 9.95
C ASP A 97 15.20 8.48 9.41
N LEU A 98 14.42 8.59 8.33
CA LEU A 98 13.78 7.47 7.64
C LEU A 98 14.54 7.06 6.36
N GLN A 99 15.77 7.52 6.17
CA GLN A 99 16.63 7.06 5.07
C GLN A 99 16.69 5.53 5.02
N GLY A 100 16.26 4.96 3.88
CA GLY A 100 16.19 3.50 3.67
C GLY A 100 14.84 2.85 3.99
N GLU A 101 13.93 3.57 4.62
CA GLU A 101 12.58 3.09 5.01
C GLU A 101 11.52 3.45 3.96
N GLY A 102 11.85 4.36 3.03
CA GLY A 102 10.96 4.90 2.01
C GLY A 102 11.22 4.34 0.60
N TYR A 103 10.14 4.22 -0.18
CA TYR A 103 10.06 3.63 -1.53
C TYR A 103 10.56 4.51 -2.67
N LEU A 104 11.59 5.32 -2.43
CA LEU A 104 12.26 6.10 -3.48
C LEU A 104 13.71 5.64 -3.59
N GLN A 105 13.89 4.42 -4.11
CA GLN A 105 15.08 4.00 -4.85
C GLN A 105 14.65 3.47 -6.22
#